data_AF-C0KIV0-F1
#
_entry.id   AF-C0KIV0-F1
#
_cell.length_a   1.000
_cell.length_b   1.000
_cell.length_c   1.000
_cell.angle_alpha   90.00
_cell.angle_beta   90.00
_cell.angle_gamma   90.00
#
_symmetry.space_group_name_H-M   'P 1'
#
loop_
_entity.id
_entity.type
_entity.pdbx_description
1 polymer ?
#
loop_
_entity_poly.entity_id
_entity_poly.type
_entity_poly.pdbx_seq_one_letter_code
_entity_poly.pdbx_strand_id
1 'polypeptide(L)' 'LLYGAGLRINECLRLRVKDFDFDNGCITVHDGKGGKSRNSLLPTRLIPAIK' A
#
# COMPACT_ATOMS: atom_id res chain seq x y z
N LEU A 1 6.74 4.40 -1.21
CA LEU A 1 5.42 4.07 -0.60
C LEU A 1 4.73 5.30 -0.04
N LEU A 2 5.34 6.07 0.89
CA LEU A 2 4.70 7.30 1.42
C LEU A 2 4.32 8.33 0.35
N TYR A 3 5.27 8.68 -0.54
CA TYR A 3 5.00 9.62 -1.64
C TYR A 3 4.24 8.95 -2.79
N GLY A 4 4.82 7.90 -3.39
CA GLY A 4 4.25 7.28 -4.59
C GLY A 4 2.90 6.58 -4.42
N ALA A 5 2.54 6.16 -3.19
CA ALA A 5 1.26 5.54 -2.88
C ALA A 5 0.43 6.36 -1.87
N GLY A 6 0.84 7.58 -1.53
CA GLY A 6 0.08 8.44 -0.60
C GLY A 6 -0.20 7.82 0.78
N LEU A 7 0.66 6.90 1.23
CA LEU A 7 0.52 6.19 2.50
C LEU A 7 0.93 7.09 3.66
N ARG A 8 0.14 7.09 4.73
CA ARG A 8 0.57 7.69 6.00
C ARG A 8 1.67 6.82 6.64
N ILE A 9 2.51 7.41 7.48
CA ILE A 9 3.60 6.68 8.17
C ILE A 9 3.06 5.44 8.90
N ASN A 10 2.00 5.57 9.70
CA ASN A 10 1.41 4.43 10.41
C ASN A 10 0.80 3.37 9.48
N GLU A 11 0.24 3.77 8.34
CA GLU A 11 -0.29 2.83 7.34
C GLU A 11 0.86 2.02 6.73
N CYS A 12 1.98 2.68 6.44
CA CYS A 12 3.17 2.05 5.87
C CYS A 12 3.87 1.09 6.86
N LEU A 13 3.89 1.43 8.16
CA LEU A 13 4.49 0.58 9.21
C LEU A 13 3.67 -0.69 9.51
N ARG A 14 2.36 -0.64 9.29
CA ARG A 14 1.44 -1.78 9.54
C ARG A 14 1.23 -2.66 8.32
N LEU A 15 1.73 -2.24 7.16
CA LEU A 15 1.53 -2.90 5.88
C LEU A 15 2.18 -4.29 5.89
N ARG A 16 1.49 -5.29 5.33
CA ARG A 16 1.99 -6.66 5.26
C ARG A 16 2.19 -7.08 3.81
N VAL A 17 3.02 -8.10 3.58
CA VAL A 17 3.31 -8.63 2.23
C VAL A 17 2.02 -9.06 1.50
N LYS A 18 1.03 -9.59 2.22
CA LYS A 18 -0.28 -9.98 1.66
C LYS A 18 -1.14 -8.82 1.15
N ASP A 19 -0.83 -7.59 1.54
CA ASP A 19 -1.62 -6.41 1.19
C ASP A 19 -1.18 -5.80 -0.15
N PHE A 20 -0.09 -6.32 -0.73
CA PHE A 20 0.38 -5.96 -2.07
C PHE A 20 -0.30 -6.83 -3.11
N ASP A 21 -1.14 -6.20 -3.93
CA ASP A 21 -1.72 -6.79 -5.12
C ASP A 21 -0.85 -6.43 -6.33
N PHE A 22 0.06 -7.33 -6.68
CA PHE A 22 0.97 -7.15 -7.80
C PHE A 22 0.27 -7.34 -9.16
N ASP A 23 -0.85 -8.07 -9.20
CA ASP A 23 -1.60 -8.33 -10.43
C ASP A 23 -2.39 -7.08 -10.85
N ASN A 24 -3.03 -6.42 -9.88
CA ASN A 24 -3.80 -5.18 -10.12
C ASN A 24 -2.99 -3.90 -9.85
N GLY A 25 -1.72 -4.00 -9.44
CA GLY A 25 -0.86 -2.84 -9.14
C GLY A 25 -1.42 -1.97 -8.02
N CYS A 26 -2.00 -2.59 -6.98
CA CYS A 26 -2.66 -1.91 -5.88
C CYS A 26 -2.10 -2.34 -4.52
N ILE A 27 -2.27 -1.49 -3.53
CA ILE A 27 -1.95 -1.75 -2.13
C ILE A 27 -3.21 -1.57 -1.31
N THR A 28 -3.60 -2.61 -0.57
CA THR A 28 -4.74 -2.51 0.35
C THR A 28 -4.27 -1.96 1.69
N VAL A 29 -4.84 -0.83 2.10
CA VAL A 29 -4.57 -0.20 3.39
C VAL A 29 -5.73 -0.50 4.32
N HIS A 30 -5.45 -1.25 5.38
CA HIS A 30 -6.42 -1.53 6.45
C HIS A 30 -6.43 -0.41 7.49
N ASP A 31 -7.55 -0.23 8.18
CA ASP A 31 -7.73 0.79 9.23
C ASP A 31 -7.37 2.22 8.79
N GLY A 32 -7.84 2.60 7.59
CA GLY A 32 -7.78 3.98 7.14
C GLY A 32 -8.67 4.91 7.98
N LYS A 33 -8.77 6.18 7.56
CA LYS A 33 -9.60 7.17 8.26
C LYS A 33 -11.04 6.66 8.42
N GLY A 34 -11.51 6.59 9.67
CA GLY A 34 -12.85 6.09 10.00
C GLY A 34 -12.97 4.56 10.03
N GLY A 35 -11.85 3.82 10.15
CA GLY A 35 -11.85 2.37 10.25
C GLY A 35 -12.20 1.65 8.95
N LYS A 36 -12.13 2.34 7.81
CA LYS A 36 -12.41 1.77 6.49
C LYS A 36 -11.12 1.45 5.77
N SER A 37 -11.06 0.26 5.17
CA SER A 37 -9.99 -0.09 4.25
C SER A 37 -10.13 0.70 2.96
N ARG A 38 -9.00 1.02 2.33
CA ARG A 38 -8.95 1.66 1.02
C ARG A 38 -7.82 1.06 0.20
N ASN A 39 -7.96 1.12 -1.12
CA ASN A 39 -6.88 0.74 -2.01
C ASN A 39 -6.09 2.00 -2.40
N SER A 40 -4.78 1.86 -2.49
CA SER A 40 -3.87 2.86 -3.03
C SER A 40 -3.05 2.27 -4.18
N LEU A 41 -2.45 3.15 -4.99
CA LEU A 41 -1.65 2.76 -6.14
C LEU A 41 -0.30 2.16 -5.69
N LEU A 42 0.07 1.01 -6.25
CA LEU A 42 1.42 0.46 -6.14
C LEU A 42 2.29 1.04 -7.27
N PRO A 43 3.34 1.82 -6.96
CA PRO A 43 4.20 2.35 -8.01
C PRO A 43 5.00 1.22 -8.67
N THR A 44 4.89 1.08 -9.99
CA THR A 44 5.53 0.01 -10.77
C THR A 44 7.05 -0.03 -10.62
N ARG A 45 7.69 1.14 -10.43
CA ARG A 45 9.13 1.25 -10.17
C ARG A 45 9.58 0.61 -8.85
N LEU A 46 8.67 0.47 -7.89
CA LEU A 46 8.97 -0.09 -6.57
C LEU A 46 8.78 -1.62 -6.52
N ILE A 47 8.07 -2.21 -7.48
CA ILE A 47 7.85 -3.66 -7.58
C ILE A 47 9.16 -4.47 -7.46
N PRO A 48 10.26 -4.16 -8.20
CA PRO A 48 11.49 -4.94 -8.09
C PRO A 48 12.21 -4.82 -6.74
N ALA A 49 11.88 -3.84 -5.90
CA ALA A 49 12.47 -3.67 -4.57
C ALA A 49 11.64 -4.34 -3.45
N ILE A 50 10.41 -4.76 -3.75
CA ILE A 50 9.45 -5.32 -2.78
C ILE A 50 9.21 -6.82 -3.05
N LYS A 51 9.50 -7.29 -4.26
CA LYS A 51 9.45 -8.70 -4.67
C LYS A 51 10.75 -9.42 -4.33
#